data_AF-A0A091WM86-F1
#
_entry.id   AF-A0A091WM86-F1
#
_cell.length_a   1.000
_cell.length_b   1.000
_cell.length_c   1.000
_cell.angle_alpha   90.00
_cell.angle_beta   90.00
_cell.angle_gamma   90.00
#
_symmetry.space_group_name_H-M   'P 1'
#
loop_
_entity.id
_entity.type
_entity.pdbx_description
1 polymer ?
#
loop_
_entity_poly.entity_id
_entity_poly.type
_entity_poly.pdbx_seq_one_letter_code
_entity_poly.pdbx_strand_id
1 'polypeptide(L)'
;SGPMWAYILAHENAVPFWRSLMGPTKVFQARNSVPDSIRGAYGLTDTRNTTHGSDSPASASREIAFFFPEFNEHLWYQQEEPRLRCGQVFYNAEERVHCV
;
A
#
# COMPACT_ATOMS: atom_id res chain seq x y z
N SER A 1 8.50 -10.68 -16.85
CA SER A 1 8.50 -11.01 -15.42
C SER A 1 9.78 -10.45 -14.81
N GLY A 2 9.74 -9.99 -13.56
CA GLY A 2 10.87 -9.33 -12.90
C GLY A 2 10.64 -9.21 -11.38
N PRO A 3 11.62 -8.68 -10.63
CA PRO A 3 11.48 -8.48 -9.20
C PRO A 3 10.34 -7.50 -8.89
N MET A 4 9.72 -7.68 -7.74
CA MET A 4 8.68 -6.78 -7.22
C MET A 4 9.01 -6.39 -5.79
N TRP A 5 8.49 -5.24 -5.37
CA TRP A 5 8.57 -4.78 -4.00
C TRP A 5 7.20 -4.96 -3.35
N ALA A 6 7.18 -5.68 -2.23
CA ALA A 6 6.01 -5.81 -1.37
C ALA A 6 6.17 -4.87 -0.17
N TYR A 7 5.09 -4.21 0.23
CA TYR A 7 5.07 -3.29 1.36
C TYR A 7 3.81 -3.51 2.19
N ILE A 8 3.93 -3.36 3.51
CA ILE A 8 2.80 -3.12 4.41
C ILE A 8 2.72 -1.61 4.61
N LEU A 9 1.58 -1.01 4.23
CA LEU A 9 1.35 0.42 4.36
C LEU A 9 0.36 0.69 5.49
N ALA A 10 0.71 1.62 6.38
CA ALA A 10 -0.11 2.00 7.51
C ALA A 10 -0.54 3.46 7.41
N HIS A 11 -1.83 3.71 7.55
CA HIS A 11 -2.46 5.03 7.55
C HIS A 11 -3.91 4.89 8.05
N GLU A 12 -4.49 5.95 8.59
CA GLU A 12 -5.93 5.98 8.86
C GLU A 12 -6.71 5.82 7.55
N ASN A 13 -7.53 4.76 7.40
CA ASN A 13 -8.13 4.41 6.11
C ASN A 13 -7.09 4.06 5.02
N ALA A 14 -6.04 3.32 5.35
CA ALA A 14 -4.94 2.95 4.44
C ALA A 14 -5.41 2.36 3.10
N VAL A 15 -6.36 1.42 3.12
CA VAL A 15 -6.85 0.76 1.89
C VAL A 15 -7.47 1.75 0.90
N PRO A 16 -8.53 2.50 1.23
CA PRO A 16 -9.09 3.47 0.29
C PRO A 16 -8.11 4.58 -0.07
N PHE A 17 -7.25 5.02 0.87
CA PHE A 17 -6.26 6.04 0.59
C PHE A 17 -5.23 5.58 -0.46
N TRP A 18 -4.62 4.40 -0.27
CA TRP A 18 -3.69 3.82 -1.24
C TRP A 18 -4.37 3.62 -2.60
N ARG A 19 -5.61 3.14 -2.63
CA ARG A 19 -6.37 2.96 -3.88
C ARG A 19 -6.61 4.28 -4.62
N SER A 20 -6.84 5.37 -3.88
CA SER A 20 -6.98 6.70 -4.49
C SER A 20 -5.68 7.18 -5.13
N LEU A 21 -4.53 6.98 -4.48
CA LEU A 21 -3.20 7.30 -5.00
C LEU A 21 -2.84 6.46 -6.24
N MET A 22 -3.20 5.17 -6.23
CA MET A 22 -3.00 4.30 -7.38
C MET A 22 -3.83 4.72 -8.59
N GLY A 23 -5.07 5.14 -8.37
CA GLY A 23 -6.04 5.45 -9.42
C GLY A 23 -6.76 4.21 -9.99
N PRO A 24 -7.68 4.41 -10.95
CA PRO A 24 -8.47 3.35 -11.58
C PRO A 24 -7.61 2.23 -12.17
N THR A 25 -8.10 0.99 -12.13
CA THR A 25 -7.37 -0.19 -12.65
C THR A 25 -7.08 -0.09 -14.15
N LYS A 26 -8.03 0.43 -14.93
CA LYS A 26 -7.88 0.64 -16.37
C LYS A 26 -7.02 1.86 -16.63
N VAL A 27 -5.89 1.68 -17.29
CA VAL A 27 -4.89 2.74 -17.49
C VAL A 27 -5.47 3.91 -18.29
N PHE A 28 -6.28 3.60 -19.32
CA PHE A 28 -6.97 4.64 -20.07
C PHE A 28 -7.90 5.48 -19.18
N GLN A 29 -8.63 4.84 -18.26
CA GLN A 29 -9.49 5.56 -17.33
C GLN A 29 -8.65 6.42 -16.38
N ALA A 30 -7.58 5.86 -15.79
CA ALA A 30 -6.71 6.58 -14.88
C ALA A 30 -6.09 7.83 -15.54
N ARG A 31 -5.57 7.71 -16.77
CA ARG A 31 -5.01 8.84 -17.53
C ARG A 31 -6.00 9.97 -17.79
N ASN A 32 -7.28 9.64 -18.00
CA ASN A 32 -8.30 10.64 -18.29
C ASN A 32 -8.92 11.26 -17.03
N SER A 33 -9.15 10.46 -15.98
CA SER A 33 -9.87 10.93 -14.79
C SER A 33 -8.95 11.41 -13.66
N VAL A 34 -7.79 10.77 -13.50
CA VAL A 34 -6.83 11.07 -12.42
C VAL A 34 -5.39 10.96 -12.97
N PRO A 35 -4.99 11.83 -13.91
CA PRO A 35 -3.70 11.72 -14.61
C PRO A 35 -2.50 11.69 -13.67
N ASP A 36 -2.58 12.37 -12.52
CA ASP A 36 -1.51 12.44 -11.51
C ASP A 36 -1.46 11.22 -10.58
N SER A 37 -2.41 10.27 -10.70
CA SER A 37 -2.34 8.99 -10.00
C SER A 37 -1.19 8.13 -10.53
N ILE A 38 -0.72 7.17 -9.75
CA ILE A 38 0.41 6.30 -10.16
C ILE A 38 0.10 5.57 -11.48
N ARG A 39 -1.13 5.06 -11.66
CA ARG A 39 -1.55 4.40 -12.90
C ARG A 39 -1.75 5.37 -14.06
N GLY A 40 -2.20 6.59 -13.78
CA GLY A 40 -2.33 7.66 -14.77
C GLY A 40 -0.96 8.06 -15.33
N ALA A 41 -0.01 8.34 -14.44
CA ALA A 41 1.31 8.83 -14.79
C ALA A 41 2.20 7.74 -15.42
N TYR A 42 2.14 6.49 -14.91
CA TYR A 42 3.14 5.47 -15.24
C TYR A 42 2.57 4.17 -15.83
N GLY A 43 1.25 3.98 -15.82
CA GLY A 43 0.65 2.76 -16.37
C GLY A 43 0.86 2.66 -17.88
N LEU A 44 1.14 1.46 -18.39
CA LEU A 44 1.34 1.21 -19.82
C LEU A 44 0.12 0.54 -20.46
N THR A 45 -0.41 -0.50 -19.81
CA THR A 45 -1.58 -1.28 -20.23
C THR A 45 -2.37 -1.73 -18.99
N ASP A 46 -3.59 -2.22 -19.17
CA ASP A 46 -4.42 -2.69 -18.04
C ASP A 46 -3.78 -3.85 -17.25
N THR A 47 -2.88 -4.62 -17.88
CA THR A 47 -2.10 -5.69 -17.25
C THR A 47 -0.70 -5.24 -16.80
N ARG A 48 -0.27 -4.04 -17.17
CA ARG A 48 1.00 -3.41 -16.81
C ARG A 48 0.73 -2.01 -16.27
N ASN A 49 0.00 -1.96 -15.15
CA ASN A 49 -0.47 -0.73 -14.51
C ASN A 49 0.31 -0.40 -13.23
N THR A 50 1.57 -0.82 -13.15
CA THR A 50 2.58 -0.36 -12.16
C THR A 50 2.40 -0.85 -10.72
N THR A 51 1.19 -0.82 -10.15
CA THR A 51 0.97 -1.12 -8.72
C THR A 51 -0.23 -2.02 -8.45
N HIS A 52 -0.09 -2.82 -7.39
CA HIS A 52 -1.16 -3.56 -6.74
C HIS A 52 -1.52 -2.91 -5.40
N GLY A 53 -2.73 -3.18 -4.93
CA GLY A 53 -3.15 -2.86 -3.58
C GLY A 53 -4.48 -3.52 -3.28
N SER A 54 -4.61 -4.02 -2.06
CA SER A 54 -5.79 -4.72 -1.57
C SER A 54 -7.05 -3.87 -1.77
N ASP A 55 -8.19 -4.52 -1.99
CA ASP A 55 -9.48 -3.86 -2.24
C ASP A 55 -10.33 -3.65 -0.99
N SER A 56 -9.97 -4.30 0.11
CA SER A 56 -10.70 -4.30 1.37
C SER A 56 -9.77 -4.63 2.53
N PRO A 57 -10.13 -4.32 3.78
CA PRO A 57 -9.36 -4.76 4.94
C PRO A 57 -9.20 -6.29 4.99
N ALA A 58 -10.23 -7.04 4.59
CA ALA A 58 -10.18 -8.50 4.58
C ALA A 58 -9.20 -9.06 3.52
N SER A 59 -9.07 -8.42 2.36
CA SER A 59 -8.03 -8.80 1.39
C SER A 59 -6.65 -8.33 1.84
N ALA A 60 -6.55 -7.17 2.51
CA ALA A 60 -5.29 -6.69 3.08
C ALA A 60 -4.71 -7.67 4.10
N SER A 61 -5.47 -8.09 5.11
CA SER A 61 -4.99 -9.08 6.10
C SER A 61 -4.57 -10.40 5.44
N ARG A 62 -5.29 -10.84 4.41
CA ARG A 62 -4.97 -12.08 3.69
C ARG A 62 -3.69 -11.97 2.86
N GLU A 63 -3.50 -10.84 2.18
CA GLU A 63 -2.31 -10.55 1.37
C GLU A 63 -1.09 -10.32 2.26
N ILE A 64 -1.24 -9.61 3.39
CA ILE A 64 -0.19 -9.41 4.39
C ILE A 64 0.28 -10.77 4.92
N ALA A 65 -0.64 -11.64 5.36
CA ALA A 65 -0.28 -12.97 5.85
C ALA A 65 0.38 -13.86 4.78
N PHE A 66 0.10 -13.64 3.49
CA PHE A 66 0.72 -14.36 2.39
C PHE A 66 2.15 -13.88 2.11
N PHE A 67 2.38 -12.56 2.06
CA PHE A 67 3.69 -11.99 1.72
C PHE A 67 4.65 -11.88 2.92
N PHE A 68 4.11 -11.71 4.13
CA PHE A 68 4.86 -11.47 5.38
C PHE A 68 4.32 -12.39 6.49
N PRO A 69 4.53 -13.72 6.40
CA PRO A 69 3.97 -14.67 7.37
C PRO A 69 4.47 -14.47 8.81
N GLU A 70 5.62 -13.81 8.98
CA GLU A 70 6.19 -13.42 10.28
C GLU A 70 5.59 -12.14 10.87
N PHE A 71 4.84 -11.35 10.10
CA PHE A 71 4.23 -10.12 10.57
C PHE A 71 2.97 -10.39 11.40
N ASN A 72 2.97 -9.95 12.65
CA ASN A 72 1.82 -10.08 13.54
C ASN A 72 0.95 -8.83 13.49
N GLU A 73 -0.05 -8.83 12.60
CA GLU A 73 -0.99 -7.72 12.41
C GLU A 73 -1.72 -7.34 13.71
N HIS A 74 -2.12 -8.33 14.52
CA HIS A 74 -2.82 -8.06 15.77
C HIS A 74 -1.95 -7.32 16.79
N LEU A 75 -0.71 -7.75 16.94
CA LEU A 75 0.26 -7.10 17.83
C LEU A 75 0.56 -5.69 17.37
N TRP A 76 0.71 -5.49 16.06
CA TRP A 76 0.93 -4.18 15.45
C TRP A 76 -0.20 -3.20 15.80
N TYR A 77 -1.47 -3.62 15.65
CA TYR A 77 -2.61 -2.78 16.05
C TYR A 77 -2.66 -2.45 17.54
N GLN A 78 -2.13 -3.32 18.40
CA GLN A 78 -2.10 -3.08 19.85
C GLN A 78 -0.98 -2.14 20.29
N GLN A 79 0.18 -2.20 19.64
CA GLN A 79 1.41 -1.56 20.13
C GLN A 79 1.88 -0.38 19.28
N GLU A 80 1.76 -0.50 17.97
CA GLU A 80 2.37 0.42 17.02
C GLU A 80 1.34 1.39 16.43
N GLU A 81 0.14 0.92 16.08
CA GLU A 81 -0.91 1.78 15.51
C GLU A 81 -1.26 3.01 16.36
N PRO A 82 -1.38 2.90 17.71
CA PRO A 82 -1.63 4.08 18.55
C PRO A 82 -0.51 5.11 18.47
N ARG A 83 0.75 4.66 18.32
CA ARG A 83 1.93 5.52 18.23
C ARG A 83 2.02 6.19 16.87
N LEU A 84 1.65 5.47 15.80
CA LEU A 84 1.48 6.03 14.46
C LEU A 84 0.51 7.24 14.48
N ARG A 85 -0.64 7.10 15.16
CA ARG A 85 -1.62 8.20 15.29
C ARG A 85 -1.09 9.42 16.04
N CYS A 86 -0.16 9.23 16.96
CA CYS A 86 0.49 10.33 17.67
C CYS A 86 1.56 11.06 16.84
N GLY A 87 1.80 10.64 15.58
CA GLY A 87 2.77 11.28 14.68
C GLY A 87 4.22 10.99 15.03
N GLN A 88 4.48 10.06 15.96
CA GLN A 88 5.83 9.60 16.28
C GLN A 88 6.22 8.57 15.24
N VAL A 89 6.81 9.01 14.12
CA VAL A 89 7.30 8.11 13.07
C VAL A 89 8.68 8.55 12.65
N PHE A 90 9.63 7.61 12.60
CA PHE A 90 10.93 7.82 11.97
C PHE A 90 11.22 6.70 10.99
N TYR A 91 11.95 7.03 9.93
CA TYR A 91 12.33 6.04 8.92
C TYR A 91 13.67 5.41 9.29
N ASN A 92 13.67 4.09 9.50
CA ASN A 92 14.89 3.30 9.62
C ASN A 92 15.35 2.89 8.22
N ALA A 93 16.47 3.45 7.74
CA ALA A 93 16.98 3.22 6.40
C ALA A 93 17.62 1.83 6.21
N GLU A 94 18.11 1.21 7.28
CA GLU A 94 18.74 -0.12 7.23
C GLU A 94 17.66 -1.20 7.03
N GLU A 95 16.64 -1.16 7.87
CA GLU A 95 15.50 -2.09 7.82
C GLU A 95 14.48 -1.70 6.74
N ARG A 96 14.55 -0.45 6.25
CA ARG A 96 13.59 0.16 5.31
C ARG A 96 12.15 0.16 5.81
N VAL A 97 11.99 0.34 7.12
CA VAL A 97 10.69 0.36 7.82
C VAL A 97 10.50 1.72 8.50
N HIS A 98 9.26 2.18 8.53
CA HIS A 98 8.85 3.30 9.37
C HIS A 98 8.55 2.77 10.78
N CYS A 99 9.36 3.18 11.75
CA CYS A 99 9.20 2.80 13.16
C CYS A 99 8.42 3.89 13.90
N VAL A 100 7.61 3.46 14.86
CA VAL A 100 6.75 4.32 15.70
C VAL A 100 7.13 4.29 17.17
#